data_AF-A0AAV9Z269-F1
#
_entry.id   AF-A0AAV9Z269-F1
#
_cell.length_a   1.000
_cell.length_b   1.000
_cell.length_c   1.000
_cell.angle_alpha   90.00
_cell.angle_beta   90.00
_cell.angle_gamma   90.00
#
_symmetry.space_group_name_H-M   'P 1'
#
loop_
_entity.id
_entity.type
_entity.pdbx_description
1 polymer ?
#
loop_
_entity_poly.entity_id
_entity_poly.type
_entity_poly.pdbx_seq_one_letter_code
_entity_poly.pdbx_strand_id
1 'polypeptide(L)'
;MASSLWSVEPDESIEYRNGQLHHVFHCAARNCRHTVSRNQTTKDAKSTKNLRSHAVKCCGEDNVAAALQVSTKRRHSDQRLTDLFKAHAAAGGESFSHVPLTREQTRVEHVRWISESLRPFTVVQDRGYRRLMKSGRPSTYIPSLRTVARDVKILFDKTRERLRKRFEVCLLL
;
A
#
# COMPACT_ATOMS: atom_id res chain seq x y z
N MET A 1 14.08 -20.18 21.39
CA MET A 1 12.98 -19.23 21.23
C MET A 1 13.32 -18.31 20.06
N ALA A 2 12.75 -18.56 18.88
CA ALA A 2 12.84 -17.67 17.74
C ALA A 2 11.41 -17.47 17.22
N SER A 3 10.94 -16.23 17.35
CA SER A 3 9.62 -15.77 16.94
C SER A 3 9.60 -15.61 15.42
N SER A 4 9.00 -16.54 14.70
CA SER A 4 8.69 -16.38 13.27
C SER A 4 7.35 -15.65 13.12
N LEU A 5 7.40 -14.31 13.20
CA LEU A 5 6.22 -13.45 13.12
C LEU A 5 5.90 -12.97 11.68
N TRP A 6 6.49 -13.54 10.63
CA TRP A 6 6.40 -12.97 9.26
C TRP A 6 6.37 -13.98 8.10
N SER A 7 5.60 -15.06 8.23
CA SER A 7 5.20 -15.86 7.06
C SER A 7 3.70 -16.11 7.12
N VAL A 8 2.90 -15.22 6.53
CA VAL A 8 1.56 -15.64 6.06
C VAL A 8 1.82 -16.33 4.73
N GLU A 9 2.14 -17.62 4.81
CA GLU A 9 2.15 -18.46 3.63
C GLU A 9 0.74 -18.41 3.02
N PRO A 10 0.60 -18.27 1.68
CA PRO A 10 -0.71 -18.34 1.07
C PRO A 10 -1.33 -19.70 1.42
N ASP A 11 -2.57 -19.68 1.93
CA ASP A 11 -3.35 -20.88 2.30
C ASP A 11 -3.75 -21.73 1.06
N GLU A 12 -3.28 -21.31 -0.12
CA GLU A 12 -3.42 -21.99 -1.40
C GLU A 12 -2.05 -22.32 -1.99
N SER A 13 -1.86 -23.61 -2.32
CA SER A 13 -0.72 -24.09 -3.09
C SER A 13 -1.18 -24.54 -4.48
N ILE A 14 -0.30 -24.44 -5.46
CA ILE A 14 -0.57 -24.84 -6.85
C ILE A 14 0.16 -26.15 -7.11
N GLU A 15 -0.58 -27.19 -7.49
CA GLU A 15 -0.02 -28.49 -7.83
C GLU A 15 -0.40 -28.89 -9.27
N TYR A 16 0.51 -29.56 -9.96
CA TYR A 16 0.25 -30.17 -11.26
C TYR A 16 0.09 -31.68 -11.09
N ARG A 17 -1.10 -32.20 -11.34
CA ARG A 17 -1.39 -33.64 -11.28
C ARG A 17 -1.83 -34.11 -12.67
N ASN A 18 -1.12 -35.06 -13.25
CA ASN A 18 -1.41 -35.59 -14.60
C ASN A 18 -1.55 -34.51 -15.70
N GLY A 19 -0.71 -33.46 -15.63
CA GLY A 19 -0.74 -32.34 -16.58
C GLY A 19 -1.90 -31.35 -16.39
N GLN A 20 -2.72 -31.53 -15.35
CA GLN A 20 -3.83 -30.64 -15.00
C GLN A 20 -3.45 -29.76 -13.80
N LEU A 21 -3.94 -28.52 -13.81
CA LEU A 21 -3.67 -27.53 -12.76
C LEU A 21 -4.64 -27.73 -11.60
N HIS A 22 -4.12 -27.91 -10.39
CA HIS A 22 -4.90 -28.05 -9.17
C HIS A 22 -4.56 -26.93 -8.18
N HIS A 23 -5.59 -26.29 -7.64
CA HIS A 23 -5.46 -25.47 -6.44
C HIS A 23 -5.67 -26.37 -5.24
N VAL A 24 -4.78 -26.28 -4.27
CA VAL A 24 -4.78 -27.11 -3.07
C VAL A 24 -4.95 -26.19 -1.88
N PHE A 25 -6.05 -26.37 -1.15
CA PHE A 25 -6.44 -25.56 -0.01
C PHE A 25 -6.26 -26.36 1.27
N HIS A 26 -5.55 -25.79 2.24
CA HIS A 26 -5.40 -26.39 3.55
C HIS A 26 -6.48 -25.87 4.51
N CYS A 27 -6.93 -26.71 5.43
CA CYS A 27 -7.83 -26.24 6.47
C CYS A 27 -7.08 -25.42 7.51
N ALA A 28 -7.50 -24.18 7.74
CA ALA A 28 -6.90 -23.30 8.74
C ALA A 28 -7.25 -23.63 10.21
N ALA A 29 -8.13 -24.61 10.46
CA ALA A 29 -8.50 -24.98 11.84
C ALA A 29 -7.32 -25.67 12.55
N ARG A 30 -7.00 -25.24 13.79
CA ARG A 30 -5.81 -25.67 14.57
C ARG A 30 -5.56 -27.18 14.61
N ASN A 31 -6.61 -27.98 14.62
CA ASN A 31 -6.53 -29.45 14.73
C ASN A 31 -7.01 -30.18 13.46
N CYS A 32 -7.19 -29.47 12.33
CA CYS A 32 -7.60 -30.08 11.08
C CYS A 32 -6.43 -30.11 10.09
N ARG A 33 -6.15 -31.29 9.52
CA ARG A 33 -5.13 -31.48 8.47
C ARG A 33 -5.76 -31.81 7.12
N HIS A 34 -7.06 -31.55 6.98
CA HIS A 34 -7.78 -31.85 5.75
C HIS A 34 -7.35 -30.89 4.65
N THR A 35 -7.12 -31.44 3.47
CA THR A 35 -6.72 -30.68 2.29
C THR A 35 -7.75 -30.90 1.21
N VAL A 36 -8.20 -29.82 0.57
CA VAL A 36 -9.15 -29.86 -0.53
C VAL A 36 -8.45 -29.45 -1.81
N SER A 37 -8.37 -30.36 -2.77
CA SER A 37 -7.84 -30.06 -4.11
C SER A 37 -8.98 -29.73 -5.07
N ARG A 38 -8.80 -28.70 -5.90
CA ARG A 38 -9.72 -28.28 -6.95
C ARG A 38 -9.00 -28.22 -8.29
N ASN A 39 -9.50 -29.00 -9.25
CA ASN A 39 -9.00 -28.98 -10.62
C ASN A 39 -9.48 -27.71 -11.34
N GLN A 40 -8.56 -26.98 -11.98
CA GLN A 40 -8.85 -25.75 -12.73
C GLN A 40 -9.14 -26.00 -14.21
N THR A 41 -8.92 -27.22 -14.71
CA THR A 41 -9.10 -27.58 -16.11
C THR A 41 -10.51 -28.09 -16.41
N THR A 42 -11.31 -28.48 -15.40
CA THR A 42 -12.64 -29.05 -15.58
C THR A 42 -13.75 -27.98 -15.60
N LYS A 43 -14.94 -28.35 -16.09
CA LYS A 43 -16.14 -27.48 -16.07
C LYS A 43 -16.53 -27.02 -14.66
N ASP A 44 -16.16 -27.81 -13.65
CA ASP A 44 -16.42 -27.53 -12.23
C ASP A 44 -15.33 -26.69 -11.55
N ALA A 45 -14.41 -26.07 -12.32
CA ALA A 45 -13.35 -25.23 -11.78
C ALA A 45 -13.86 -24.08 -10.88
N LYS A 46 -15.09 -23.61 -11.09
CA LYS A 46 -15.74 -22.57 -10.28
C LYS A 46 -16.54 -23.12 -9.10
N SER A 47 -16.66 -24.43 -8.95
CA SER A 47 -17.40 -25.06 -7.85
C SER A 47 -16.66 -24.89 -6.52
N THR A 48 -17.39 -24.54 -5.47
CA THR A 48 -16.90 -24.44 -4.08
C THR A 48 -17.53 -25.49 -3.17
N LYS A 49 -18.25 -26.46 -3.75
CA LYS A 49 -19.04 -27.44 -2.99
C LYS A 49 -18.16 -28.31 -2.08
N ASN A 50 -17.00 -28.75 -2.56
CA ASN A 50 -16.05 -29.56 -1.78
C ASN A 50 -15.52 -28.80 -0.55
N LEU A 51 -15.12 -27.53 -0.73
CA LEU A 51 -14.66 -26.64 0.33
C LEU A 51 -15.78 -26.39 1.35
N ARG A 52 -16.99 -26.07 0.88
CA ARG A 52 -18.15 -25.84 1.74
C ARG A 52 -18.51 -27.09 2.54
N SER A 53 -18.57 -28.26 1.91
CA SER A 53 -18.86 -29.52 2.59
C SER A 53 -17.86 -29.83 3.70
N HIS A 54 -16.58 -29.54 3.48
CA HIS A 54 -15.56 -29.67 4.52
C HIS A 54 -15.77 -28.63 5.64
N ALA A 55 -15.95 -27.36 5.28
CA ALA A 55 -16.12 -26.28 6.25
C ALA A 55 -17.32 -26.51 7.18
N VAL A 56 -18.45 -27.00 6.65
CA VAL A 56 -19.63 -27.32 7.46
C VAL A 56 -19.32 -28.41 8.48
N LYS A 57 -18.59 -29.45 8.09
CA LYS A 57 -18.17 -30.52 9.01
C LYS A 57 -17.12 -30.07 10.03
N CYS A 58 -16.22 -29.18 9.64
CA CYS A 58 -15.09 -28.77 10.47
C CYS A 58 -15.48 -27.67 11.47
N CYS A 59 -16.24 -26.69 11.02
CA CYS A 59 -16.55 -25.47 11.77
C CYS A 59 -18.02 -25.39 12.23
N GLY A 60 -18.90 -26.27 11.76
CA GLY A 60 -20.34 -26.22 12.04
C GLY A 60 -21.11 -25.36 11.05
N GLU A 61 -22.38 -25.70 10.82
CA GLU A 61 -23.23 -25.07 9.81
C GLU A 61 -23.50 -23.59 10.10
N ASP A 62 -23.78 -23.24 11.36
CA ASP A 62 -24.07 -21.86 11.77
C ASP A 62 -22.89 -20.92 11.52
N ASN A 63 -21.66 -21.39 11.81
CA ASN A 63 -20.45 -20.62 11.58
C ASN A 63 -20.18 -20.42 10.07
N VAL A 64 -20.44 -21.44 9.25
CA VAL A 64 -20.32 -21.34 7.79
C VAL A 64 -21.41 -20.44 7.19
N ALA A 65 -22.64 -20.54 7.68
CA ALA A 65 -23.73 -19.68 7.27
C ALA A 65 -23.46 -18.21 7.61
N ALA A 66 -22.98 -17.93 8.83
CA ALA A 66 -22.57 -16.60 9.26
C ALA A 66 -21.46 -16.04 8.37
N ALA A 67 -20.44 -16.84 8.04
CA ALA A 67 -19.35 -16.42 7.15
C ALA A 67 -19.82 -16.12 5.72
N LEU A 68 -20.77 -16.90 5.19
CA LEU A 68 -21.37 -16.66 3.86
C LEU A 68 -22.30 -15.43 3.84
N GLN A 69 -22.94 -15.12 4.97
CA GLN A 69 -23.81 -13.95 5.17
C GLN A 69 -23.01 -12.64 5.25
N VAL A 70 -21.70 -12.69 5.54
CA VAL A 70 -20.78 -11.56 5.33
C VAL A 70 -20.60 -11.38 3.83
N SER A 71 -21.65 -10.86 3.20
CA SER A 71 -21.67 -10.53 1.79
C SER A 71 -20.53 -9.57 1.46
N THR A 72 -19.93 -9.86 0.32
CA THR A 72 -19.34 -9.03 -0.74
C THR A 72 -19.81 -7.56 -0.90
N LYS A 73 -20.16 -6.83 0.17
CA LYS A 73 -20.14 -5.36 0.21
C LYS A 73 -18.74 -4.82 0.51
N ARG A 74 -17.72 -5.42 -0.10
CA ARG A 74 -16.42 -4.81 -0.35
C ARG A 74 -15.86 -5.37 -1.65
N ARG A 75 -16.58 -5.19 -2.76
CA ARG A 75 -15.85 -4.75 -3.94
C ARG A 75 -15.26 -3.41 -3.53
N HIS A 76 -13.98 -3.39 -3.13
CA HIS A 76 -13.26 -2.13 -3.10
C HIS A 76 -13.38 -1.56 -4.50
N SER A 77 -14.30 -0.61 -4.65
CA SER A 77 -14.55 0.12 -5.88
C SER A 77 -13.32 1.00 -6.11
N ASP A 78 -12.26 0.48 -6.71
CA ASP A 78 -11.05 1.23 -7.08
C ASP A 78 -10.52 2.20 -6.00
N GLN A 79 -10.84 1.96 -4.73
CA GLN A 79 -10.36 2.78 -3.64
C GLN A 79 -8.92 2.37 -3.48
N ARG A 80 -8.02 3.25 -3.92
CA ARG A 80 -6.59 3.03 -3.77
C ARG A 80 -6.35 2.68 -2.31
N LEU A 81 -5.44 1.75 -2.06
CA LEU A 81 -5.06 1.35 -0.70
C LEU A 81 -4.79 2.56 0.22
N THR A 82 -4.35 3.68 -0.37
CA THR A 82 -4.20 5.00 0.27
C THR A 82 -5.48 5.58 0.87
N ASP A 83 -6.63 5.39 0.24
CA ASP A 83 -7.92 5.93 0.69
C ASP A 83 -8.44 5.14 1.89
N LEU A 84 -8.13 3.85 1.95
CA LEU A 84 -8.38 3.01 3.13
C LEU A 84 -7.50 3.41 4.30
N PHE A 85 -6.20 3.64 4.07
CA PHE A 85 -5.32 4.13 5.12
C PHE A 85 -5.72 5.51 5.64
N LYS A 86 -6.21 6.40 4.76
CA LYS A 86 -6.78 7.70 5.17
C LYS A 86 -8.06 7.56 5.99
N ALA A 87 -8.94 6.62 5.63
CA ALA A 87 -10.17 6.35 6.37
C ALA A 87 -9.91 5.74 7.76
N HIS A 88 -8.80 5.01 7.91
CA HIS A 88 -8.37 4.43 9.18
C HIS A 88 -7.39 5.31 9.99
N ALA A 89 -6.91 6.42 9.41
CA ALA A 89 -6.16 7.40 10.16
C ALA A 89 -7.10 8.09 11.15
N ALA A 90 -6.66 8.26 12.41
CA ALA A 90 -7.38 9.10 13.36
C ALA A 90 -7.61 10.49 12.74
N ALA A 91 -8.72 11.17 13.04
CA ALA A 91 -8.97 12.50 12.51
C ALA A 91 -7.81 13.44 12.89
N GLY A 92 -7.07 13.92 11.88
CA GLY A 92 -5.85 14.73 12.06
C GLY A 92 -4.54 13.94 12.18
N GLY A 93 -4.56 12.61 12.07
CA GLY A 93 -3.37 11.76 12.10
C GLY A 93 -2.58 11.84 10.79
N GLU A 94 -1.28 12.12 10.90
CA GLU A 94 -0.37 12.05 9.76
C GLU A 94 -0.30 10.61 9.22
N SER A 95 -0.59 10.46 7.93
CA SER A 95 -0.50 9.17 7.25
C SER A 95 0.88 9.01 6.62
N PHE A 96 1.63 7.99 7.03
CA PHE A 96 2.95 7.69 6.48
C PHE A 96 2.85 6.55 5.46
N SER A 97 3.49 6.73 4.30
CA SER A 97 3.64 5.66 3.32
C SER A 97 4.87 4.81 3.65
N HIS A 98 4.73 3.49 3.61
CA HIS A 98 5.89 2.58 3.66
C HIS A 98 6.60 2.48 2.29
N VAL A 99 5.95 2.91 1.21
CA VAL A 99 6.52 2.91 -0.14
C VAL A 99 7.51 4.07 -0.28
N PRO A 100 8.76 3.81 -0.69
CA PRO A 100 9.73 4.87 -0.91
C PRO A 100 9.26 5.81 -2.03
N LEU A 101 9.47 7.11 -1.84
CA LEU A 101 9.17 8.11 -2.86
C LEU A 101 10.05 7.91 -4.09
N THR A 102 9.50 8.20 -5.27
CA THR A 102 10.32 8.31 -6.48
C THR A 102 11.30 9.48 -6.36
N ARG A 103 12.27 9.55 -7.27
CA ARG A 103 13.26 10.63 -7.28
C ARG A 103 12.62 12.01 -7.44
N GLU A 104 11.59 12.10 -8.29
CA GLU A 104 10.82 13.33 -8.55
C GLU A 104 9.99 13.72 -7.34
N GLN A 105 9.26 12.77 -6.75
CA GLN A 105 8.47 12.99 -5.54
C GLN A 105 9.37 13.46 -4.39
N THR A 106 10.53 12.82 -4.23
CA THR A 106 11.51 13.21 -3.21
C THR A 106 11.96 14.66 -3.38
N ARG A 107 12.21 15.13 -4.61
CA ARG A 107 12.58 16.53 -4.86
C ARG A 107 11.46 17.48 -4.45
N VAL A 108 10.21 17.17 -4.83
CA VAL A 108 9.04 17.99 -4.50
C VAL A 108 8.85 18.08 -2.99
N GLU A 109 8.90 16.95 -2.29
CA GLU A 109 8.72 16.94 -0.82
C GLU A 109 9.84 17.69 -0.09
N HIS A 110 11.10 17.57 -0.55
CA HIS A 110 12.20 18.36 0.02
C HIS A 110 11.97 19.86 -0.17
N VAL A 111 11.58 20.28 -1.38
CA VAL A 111 11.34 21.69 -1.69
C VAL A 111 10.16 22.23 -0.90
N ARG A 112 9.07 21.46 -0.78
CA ARG A 112 7.91 21.80 0.03
C ARG A 112 8.30 22.01 1.48
N TRP A 113 8.93 21.01 2.10
CA TRP A 113 9.35 21.07 3.49
C TRP A 113 10.29 22.24 3.77
N ILE A 114 11.27 22.47 2.90
CA ILE A 114 12.22 23.57 3.03
C ILE A 114 11.54 24.93 2.93
N SER A 115 10.58 25.07 2.01
CA SER A 115 9.85 26.33 1.80
C SER A 115 8.87 26.61 2.93
N GLU A 116 8.10 25.61 3.36
CA GLU A 116 7.12 25.73 4.46
C GLU A 116 7.78 25.96 5.82
N SER A 117 8.94 25.33 6.07
CA SER A 117 9.68 25.47 7.34
C SER A 117 10.78 26.53 7.31
N LEU A 118 10.92 27.30 6.21
CA LEU A 118 11.96 28.32 6.03
C LEU A 118 13.39 27.81 6.32
N ARG A 119 13.70 26.58 5.90
CA ARG A 119 15.00 25.95 6.18
C ARG A 119 16.06 26.41 5.18
N PRO A 120 17.33 26.50 5.59
CA PRO A 120 18.41 26.79 4.66
C PRO A 120 18.61 25.60 3.69
N PHE A 121 18.94 25.88 2.43
CA PHE A 121 19.18 24.84 1.42
C PHE A 121 20.35 23.91 1.77
N THR A 122 21.24 24.35 2.65
CA THR A 122 22.37 23.57 3.18
C THR A 122 21.94 22.39 4.04
N VAL A 123 20.69 22.34 4.52
CA VAL A 123 20.19 21.23 5.36
C VAL A 123 20.35 19.87 4.67
N VAL A 124 20.23 19.79 3.34
CA VAL A 124 20.39 18.52 2.59
C VAL A 124 21.84 18.02 2.54
N GLN A 125 22.80 18.87 2.90
CA GLN A 125 24.22 18.52 3.02
C GLN A 125 24.61 18.15 4.44
N ASP A 126 23.79 18.47 5.43
CA ASP A 126 24.07 18.17 6.83
C ASP A 126 24.26 16.66 7.06
N ARG A 127 25.25 16.34 7.88
CA ARG A 127 25.63 14.95 8.18
C ARG A 127 24.54 14.25 8.98
N GLY A 128 23.95 14.94 9.96
CA GLY A 128 22.89 14.39 10.82
C GLY A 128 21.64 14.10 10.00
N TYR A 129 21.20 15.06 9.20
CA TYR A 129 20.09 14.92 8.26
C TYR A 129 20.28 13.72 7.32
N ARG A 130 21.43 13.63 6.65
CA ARG A 130 21.73 12.52 5.74
C ARG A 130 21.74 11.17 6.45
N ARG A 131 22.25 11.11 7.68
CA ARG A 131 22.19 9.90 8.49
C ARG A 131 20.75 9.51 8.78
N LEU A 132 19.90 10.45 9.22
CA LEU A 132 18.50 10.17 9.52
C LEU A 132 17.74 9.69 8.28
N MET A 133 17.84 10.40 7.16
CA MET A 133 17.13 10.06 5.92
C MET A 133 17.56 8.73 5.30
N LYS A 134 18.80 8.29 5.56
CA LYS A 134 19.33 7.01 5.08
C LYS A 134 19.25 5.87 6.10
N SER A 135 18.83 6.15 7.33
CA SER A 135 18.67 5.12 8.35
C SER A 135 17.54 4.17 7.95
N GLY A 136 17.81 2.86 7.97
CA GLY A 136 16.90 1.82 7.48
C GLY A 136 16.81 1.69 5.94
N ARG A 137 17.19 2.73 5.17
CA ARG A 137 17.19 2.70 3.69
C ARG A 137 18.40 3.47 3.11
N PRO A 138 19.57 2.83 2.96
CA PRO A 138 20.80 3.49 2.49
C PRO A 138 20.73 4.05 1.06
N SER A 139 19.91 3.44 0.21
CA SER A 139 19.72 3.81 -1.19
C SER A 139 18.77 5.00 -1.40
N THR A 140 18.19 5.56 -0.33
CA THR A 140 17.31 6.74 -0.42
C THR A 140 18.03 7.89 -1.11
N TYR A 141 17.40 8.40 -2.16
CA TYR A 141 17.86 9.57 -2.88
C TYR A 141 17.71 10.81 -2.02
N ILE A 142 18.74 11.65 -1.95
CA ILE A 142 18.70 12.97 -1.33
C ILE A 142 19.15 13.97 -2.40
N PRO A 143 18.35 15.00 -2.71
CA PRO A 143 18.72 15.99 -3.71
C PRO A 143 19.94 16.80 -3.25
N SER A 144 20.72 17.27 -4.22
CA SER A 144 21.81 18.20 -3.93
C SER A 144 21.27 19.59 -3.57
N LEU A 145 22.06 20.39 -2.85
CA LEU A 145 21.74 21.79 -2.55
C LEU A 145 21.38 22.58 -3.82
N ARG A 146 22.16 22.40 -4.90
CA ARG A 146 21.93 23.07 -6.19
C ARG A 146 20.61 22.64 -6.81
N THR A 147 20.23 21.37 -6.66
CA THR A 147 18.94 20.85 -7.13
C THR A 147 17.80 21.52 -6.37
N VAL A 148 17.88 21.54 -5.04
CA VAL A 148 16.85 22.18 -4.19
C VAL A 148 16.72 23.66 -4.52
N ALA A 149 17.82 24.41 -4.60
CA ALA A 149 17.79 25.84 -4.90
C ALA A 149 17.14 26.14 -6.26
N ARG A 150 17.48 25.34 -7.29
CA ARG A 150 16.87 25.47 -8.62
C ARG A 150 15.36 25.19 -8.58
N ASP A 151 14.96 24.12 -7.90
CA ASP A 151 13.56 23.71 -7.84
C ASP A 151 12.70 24.70 -7.04
N VAL A 152 13.23 25.23 -5.93
CA VAL A 152 12.60 26.32 -5.16
C VAL A 152 12.39 27.55 -6.04
N LYS A 153 13.41 27.96 -6.80
CA LYS A 153 13.30 29.10 -7.73
C LYS A 153 12.20 28.88 -8.77
N ILE A 154 12.17 27.69 -9.38
CA ILE A 154 11.13 27.33 -10.36
C ILE A 154 9.73 27.40 -9.73
N LEU A 155 9.56 26.89 -8.50
CA LEU A 155 8.28 26.97 -7.80
C LEU A 155 7.90 28.40 -7.47
N PHE A 156 8.85 29.22 -7.03
CA PHE A 156 8.62 30.64 -6.76
C PHE A 156 8.14 31.37 -8.01
N ASP A 157 8.85 31.23 -9.14
CA ASP A 157 8.50 31.88 -10.40
C ASP A 157 7.09 31.46 -10.87
N LYS A 158 6.77 30.16 -10.80
CA LYS A 158 5.43 29.63 -11.14
C LYS A 158 4.35 30.17 -10.20
N THR A 159 4.64 30.28 -8.91
CA THR A 159 3.68 30.78 -7.92
C THR A 159 3.43 32.26 -8.13
N ARG A 160 4.49 33.05 -8.36
CA ARG A 160 4.41 34.47 -8.68
C ARG A 160 3.57 34.71 -9.93
N GLU A 161 3.78 33.94 -10.99
CA GLU A 161 3.00 34.06 -12.23
C GLU A 161 1.53 33.70 -12.04
N ARG A 162 1.23 32.67 -11.24
CA ARG A 162 -0.16 32.32 -10.89
C ARG A 162 -0.85 33.43 -10.09
N LEU A 163 -0.14 34.03 -9.15
CA LEU A 163 -0.67 35.15 -8.35
C LEU A 163 -0.89 36.38 -9.23
N ARG A 164 0.08 36.74 -10.09
CA ARG A 164 -0.05 37.84 -11.06
C ARG A 164 -1.34 37.71 -11.87
N LYS A 165 -1.59 36.54 -12.46
CA LYS A 165 -2.83 36.26 -13.23
C LYS A 165 -4.10 36.43 -12.40
N ARG A 166 -4.09 36.05 -11.12
CA ARG A 166 -5.27 36.21 -10.24
C ARG A 166 -5.51 37.68 -9.88
N PHE A 167 -4.45 38.44 -9.63
CA PHE A 167 -4.56 39.86 -9.27
C PHE A 167 -4.89 40.75 -10.48
N GLU A 168 -4.39 40.43 -11.67
CA GLU A 168 -4.76 41.16 -12.91
C GLU A 168 -6.25 41.02 -13.27
N VAL A 169 -6.85 39.84 -13.04
CA VAL A 169 -8.29 39.64 -13.25
C VAL A 169 -9.13 40.46 -12.26
N CYS A 170 -8.63 40.75 -11.05
CA CYS A 170 -9.35 41.56 -10.06
C CYS A 170 -9.24 43.08 -10.30
N LEU A 171 -8.29 43.54 -11.14
CA LEU A 171 -8.12 44.96 -11.48
C LEU A 171 -8.88 45.37 -12.75
N LEU A 172 -9.50 44.41 -13.45
CA LEU A 172 -10.28 44.61 -14.68
C LEU A 172 -11.80 44.42 -14.47
N LEU A 173 -12.25 44.33 -13.22
CA LEU A 173 -13.65 44.34 -12.78
C LEU A 173 -13.89 45.59 -11.92
#